data_AF-A0A6J6D1D5-F1
#
_entry.id   AF-A0A6J6D1D5-F1
#
_cell.length_a   1.000
_cell.length_b   1.000
_cell.length_c   1.000
_cell.angle_alpha   90.00
_cell.angle_beta   90.00
_cell.angle_gamma   90.00
#
_symmetry.space_group_name_H-M   'P 1'
#
loop_
_entity.id
_entity.type
_entity.pdbx_description
1 polymer ?
#
loop_
_entity_poly.entity_id
_entity_poly.type
_entity_poly.pdbx_seq_one_letter_code
_entity_poly.pdbx_strand_id
1 'polypeptide(L)'
;MAIEHVNDPVPNAAGKVNPLAKNWVTVQRKALSSESAAPLHSHSLKSYRNTTEKVDASKSYGIANIRSQLLSQVNGSTVGKALDFVISREF
;
A
#
# COMPACT_ATOMS: atom_id res chain seq x y z
N MET A 1 0.65 0.01 -7.77
CA MET A 1 -0.42 0.59 -6.93
C MET A 1 0.23 1.17 -5.69
N ALA A 2 -0.13 2.39 -5.31
CA ALA A 2 0.29 3.03 -4.05
C ALA A 2 -0.92 3.30 -3.16
N ILE A 3 -0.69 3.30 -1.85
CA ILE A 3 -1.66 3.71 -0.83
C ILE A 3 -1.04 4.87 -0.10
N GLU A 4 -1.81 5.93 0.12
CA GLU A 4 -1.34 7.18 0.71
C GLU A 4 -2.37 7.72 1.70
N HIS A 5 -1.87 8.22 2.84
CA HIS A 5 -2.67 9.03 3.74
C HIS A 5 -2.40 10.51 3.50
N VAL A 6 -3.45 11.27 3.17
CA VAL A 6 -3.33 12.70 2.79
C VAL A 6 -2.78 13.56 3.94
N ASN A 7 -3.03 13.13 5.17
CA ASN A 7 -2.54 13.76 6.40
C ASN A 7 -1.27 13.11 6.97
N ASP A 8 -0.67 12.14 6.28
CA ASP A 8 0.66 11.66 6.63
C ASP A 8 1.72 12.63 6.07
N PRO A 9 2.50 13.31 6.94
CA PRO A 9 3.49 14.26 6.47
C PRO A 9 4.72 13.59 5.81
N VAL A 10 4.97 12.30 6.09
CA VAL A 10 6.23 11.64 5.67
C VAL A 10 6.26 11.31 4.17
N PRO A 11 5.23 10.70 3.55
CA PRO A 11 5.19 10.49 2.09
C PRO A 11 5.35 11.80 1.30
N ASN A 12 4.86 12.91 1.88
CA ASN A 12 4.96 14.24 1.29
C ASN A 12 6.30 14.94 1.58
N ALA A 13 7.12 14.43 2.50
CA ALA A 13 8.37 15.07 2.93
C ALA A 13 9.42 15.17 1.82
N ALA A 14 9.33 14.33 0.80
CA ALA A 14 10.18 14.42 -0.40
C ALA A 14 9.75 15.54 -1.37
N GLY A 15 8.62 16.23 -1.10
CA GLY A 15 8.07 17.32 -1.93
C GLY A 15 7.60 16.90 -3.32
N LYS A 16 7.68 15.60 -3.65
CA LYS A 16 7.27 15.04 -4.93
C LYS A 16 5.99 14.27 -4.71
N VAL A 17 4.90 14.77 -5.28
CA VAL A 17 3.67 13.99 -5.47
C VAL A 17 4.07 12.71 -6.19
N ASN A 18 3.56 11.57 -5.73
CA ASN A 18 3.80 10.29 -6.38
C ASN A 18 3.44 10.44 -7.87
N PRO A 19 4.40 10.26 -8.80
CA PRO A 19 4.17 10.60 -10.19
C PRO A 19 2.95 9.84 -10.70
N LEU A 20 1.99 10.58 -11.27
CA LEU A 20 0.82 10.03 -11.94
C LEU A 20 1.26 9.36 -13.25
N ALA A 21 2.03 8.28 -13.13
CA ALA A 21 2.46 7.45 -14.24
C ALA A 21 1.27 6.62 -14.73
N LYS A 22 1.21 6.39 -16.05
CA LYS A 22 0.07 5.76 -16.74
C LYS A 22 -0.30 4.35 -16.23
N ASN A 23 0.62 3.71 -15.51
CA ASN A 23 0.56 2.37 -14.94
C ASN A 23 0.51 2.36 -13.40
N TRP A 24 0.34 3.53 -12.77
CA TRP A 24 0.32 3.67 -11.31
C TRP A 24 -1.04 4.15 -10.84
N VAL A 25 -1.66 3.40 -9.94
CA VAL A 25 -2.90 3.81 -9.26
C VAL A 25 -2.60 4.11 -7.81
N THR A 26 -2.98 5.31 -7.37
CA THR A 26 -2.78 5.79 -6.01
C THR A 26 -4.13 5.87 -5.30
N VAL A 27 -4.26 5.16 -4.19
CA VAL A 27 -5.43 5.25 -3.30
C VAL A 27 -5.10 6.26 -2.20
N GLN A 28 -5.84 7.36 -2.19
CA GLN A 28 -5.68 8.40 -1.17
C GLN A 28 -6.82 8.35 -0.16
N ARG A 29 -6.46 8.41 1.12
CA ARG A 29 -7.44 8.44 2.22
C ARG A 29 -6.98 9.40 3.31
N LYS A 30 -7.90 10.09 3.98
CA LYS A 30 -7.60 10.77 5.23
C LYS A 30 -7.65 9.75 6.37
N ALA A 31 -6.55 9.57 7.11
CA ALA A 31 -6.56 8.76 8.32
C ALA A 31 -7.35 9.50 9.39
N LEU A 32 -8.41 8.86 9.91
CA LEU A 32 -9.26 9.43 10.96
C LEU A 32 -8.67 9.06 12.32
N SER A 33 -8.28 10.07 13.09
CA SER A 33 -7.80 9.92 14.47
C SER A 33 -8.24 11.13 15.30
N SER A 34 -8.12 11.03 16.63
CA SER A 34 -8.14 12.21 17.48
C SER A 34 -7.01 13.17 17.07
N GLU A 35 -7.27 14.48 17.15
CA GLU A 35 -6.40 15.55 16.64
C GLU A 35 -4.99 15.50 17.24
N SER A 36 -4.85 15.08 18.50
CA SER A 36 -3.56 15.01 19.20
C SER A 36 -2.64 13.88 18.74
N ALA A 37 -3.16 12.82 18.12
CA ALA A 37 -2.37 11.68 17.65
C ALA A 37 -2.27 11.61 16.11
N ALA A 38 -2.76 12.64 15.41
CA ALA A 38 -3.04 12.54 13.98
C ALA A 38 -1.85 12.24 13.09
N PRO A 39 -0.68 12.89 13.23
CA PRO A 39 0.48 12.61 12.39
C PRO A 39 1.06 11.21 12.63
N LEU A 40 1.15 10.79 13.90
CA LEU A 40 1.69 9.48 14.27
C LEU A 40 0.74 8.35 13.83
N HIS A 41 -0.57 8.57 13.96
CA HIS A 41 -1.58 7.62 13.54
C HIS A 41 -1.64 7.50 12.00
N SER A 42 -1.62 8.62 11.28
CA SER A 42 -1.60 8.62 9.81
C SER A 42 -0.37 7.92 9.25
N HIS A 43 0.78 8.05 9.91
CA HIS A 43 2.02 7.37 9.51
C HIS A 43 2.14 5.91 10.01
N SER A 44 1.23 5.46 10.88
CA SER A 44 1.34 4.11 11.44
C SER A 44 1.07 3.03 10.39
N LEU A 45 1.92 2.00 10.35
CA LEU A 45 1.70 0.81 9.51
C LEU A 45 0.35 0.14 9.77
N LYS A 46 -0.14 0.21 11.01
CA LYS A 46 -1.48 -0.29 11.38
C LYS A 46 -2.58 0.45 10.61
N SER A 47 -2.50 1.77 10.50
CA SER A 47 -3.48 2.56 9.77
C SER A 47 -3.40 2.29 8.26
N TYR A 48 -2.19 2.18 7.72
CA TYR A 48 -1.97 1.80 6.31
C TYR A 48 -2.55 0.42 5.99
N ARG A 49 -2.28 -0.57 6.85
CA ARG A 49 -2.85 -1.93 6.73
C ARG A 49 -4.38 -1.91 6.69
N ASN A 50 -5.01 -1.14 7.57
CA ASN A 50 -6.47 -0.99 7.56
C ASN A 50 -6.99 -0.40 6.24
N THR A 51 -6.22 0.49 5.60
CA THR A 51 -6.56 1.02 4.28
C THR A 51 -6.39 -0.05 3.21
N THR A 52 -5.31 -0.82 3.24
CA THR A 52 -5.07 -1.94 2.31
C THR A 52 -6.19 -2.99 2.39
N GLU A 53 -6.59 -3.40 3.60
CA GLU A 53 -7.68 -4.38 3.80
C GLU A 53 -9.01 -3.89 3.19
N LYS A 54 -9.29 -2.58 3.30
CA LYS A 54 -10.48 -1.97 2.67
C LYS A 54 -10.36 -1.90 1.15
N VAL A 55 -9.17 -1.67 0.61
CA VAL A 55 -8.91 -1.70 -0.83
C VAL A 55 -9.08 -3.12 -1.37
N ASP A 56 -8.58 -4.13 -0.65
CA ASP A 56 -8.72 -5.53 -1.02
C ASP A 56 -10.18 -5.98 -1.03
N ALA A 57 -10.97 -5.57 -0.03
CA ALA A 57 -12.40 -5.83 0.02
C ALA A 57 -13.24 -4.98 -0.96
N SER A 58 -12.66 -3.95 -1.58
CA SER A 58 -13.40 -3.02 -2.43
C SER A 58 -13.85 -3.66 -3.74
N LYS A 59 -15.12 -3.44 -4.07
CA LYS A 59 -15.76 -3.81 -5.34
C LYS A 59 -15.73 -2.69 -6.38
N SER A 60 -15.01 -1.60 -6.11
CA SER A 60 -14.87 -0.51 -7.09
C SER A 60 -14.30 -1.03 -8.40
N TYR A 61 -14.93 -0.68 -9.52
CA TYR A 61 -14.54 -1.12 -10.85
C TYR A 61 -13.07 -0.85 -11.16
N GLY A 62 -12.55 0.34 -10.79
CA GLY A 62 -11.15 0.69 -11.01
C GLY A 62 -10.18 -0.25 -10.26
N ILE A 63 -10.47 -0.54 -8.99
CA ILE A 63 -9.66 -1.45 -8.16
C ILE A 63 -9.73 -2.88 -8.71
N ALA A 64 -10.92 -3.35 -9.07
CA ALA A 64 -11.12 -4.67 -9.64
C ALA A 64 -10.37 -4.83 -10.98
N ASN A 65 -10.39 -3.80 -11.83
CA ASN A 65 -9.68 -3.80 -13.12
C ASN A 65 -8.16 -3.90 -12.95
N ILE A 66 -7.57 -3.09 -12.07
CA ILE A 66 -6.11 -3.14 -11.81
C ILE A 66 -5.73 -4.49 -11.21
N ARG A 67 -6.53 -5.00 -10.26
CA ARG A 67 -6.31 -6.32 -9.66
C ARG A 67 -6.33 -7.41 -10.74
N SER A 68 -7.30 -7.37 -11.65
CA SER A 68 -7.38 -8.29 -12.77
C SER A 68 -6.16 -8.17 -13.70
N GLN A 69 -5.70 -6.96 -14.03
CA GLN A 69 -4.50 -6.75 -14.85
C GLN A 69 -3.24 -7.33 -14.17
N LEU A 70 -3.04 -7.07 -12.87
CA LEU A 70 -1.90 -7.61 -12.13
C LEU A 70 -1.96 -9.14 -12.04
N LEU A 71 -3.12 -9.68 -11.67
CA LEU A 71 -3.29 -11.13 -11.54
C LEU A 71 -3.23 -11.86 -12.88
N SER A 72 -3.59 -11.20 -13.99
CA SER A 72 -3.46 -11.80 -15.32
C SER A 72 -2.02 -12.12 -15.70
N GLN A 73 -1.04 -11.36 -15.18
CA GLN A 73 0.38 -11.59 -15.44
C GLN A 73 0.93 -12.83 -14.74
N VAL A 74 0.28 -13.26 -13.66
CA VAL A 74 0.68 -14.44 -12.88
C VAL A 74 -0.29 -15.60 -13.07
N ASN A 75 -1.30 -15.44 -13.92
CA ASN A 75 -2.29 -16.48 -14.17
C ASN A 75 -1.63 -17.68 -14.87
N GLY A 76 -1.70 -18.86 -14.26
CA GLY A 76 -1.00 -20.06 -14.73
C GLY A 76 0.50 -20.10 -14.39
N SER A 77 1.03 -19.11 -13.66
CA SER A 77 2.40 -19.17 -13.14
C SER A 77 2.49 -20.13 -11.97
N THR A 78 3.51 -20.96 -11.95
CA THR A 78 3.86 -21.75 -10.77
C THR A 78 4.55 -20.83 -9.75
N VAL A 79 4.20 -20.98 -8.48
CA VAL A 79 4.89 -20.27 -7.40
C VAL A 79 6.38 -20.66 -7.47
N GLY A 80 7.24 -19.68 -7.78
CA GLY A 80 8.69 -19.89 -7.75
C GLY A 80 9.15 -20.33 -6.35
N LYS A 81 10.29 -21.01 -6.27
CA LYS A 81 10.83 -21.47 -4.98
C LYS A 81 10.86 -20.33 -3.95
N ALA A 82 10.18 -20.53 -2.83
CA ALA A 82 10.39 -19.71 -1.64
C ALA A 82 11.72 -20.12 -1.01
N LEU A 83 12.60 -19.14 -0.76
CA LEU A 83 13.86 -19.35 -0.05
C LEU A 83 13.74 -18.70 1.31
N ASP A 84 13.83 -19.51 2.36
CA ASP A 84 13.89 -19.03 3.73
C ASP A 84 15.35 -18.72 4.09
N PHE A 85 15.63 -17.48 4.48
CA PHE A 85 16.94 -17.07 4.97
C PHE A 85 16.86 -16.86 6.48
N VAL A 86 17.63 -17.63 7.23
CA VAL A 86 17.78 -17.47 8.69
C VAL A 86 19.06 -16.70 8.95
N ILE A 87 18.94 -15.55 9.63
CA ILE A 87 20.09 -14.77 10.08
C ILE A 87 20.38 -15.15 11.53
N SER A 88 21.50 -15.81 11.76
CA SER A 88 22.04 -16.10 13.09
C SER A 88 23.33 -15.30 13.31
N ARG A 89 23.56 -14.85 14.56
CA ARG A 89 24.83 -14.25 14.98
C ARG A 89 25.73 -15.34 15.52
N GLU A 90 26.95 -15.42 15.01
CA GLU A 90 28.01 -16.21 15.64
C GLU A 90 28.55 -15.41 16.83
N PHE A 91 28.72 -16.09 17.96
CA PHE A 91 29.25 -15.53 19.22
C PHE A 91 30.76 -15.74 19.29
#